data_AF-A0A1G6Q7G3-F1
#
_entry.id   AF-A0A1G6Q7G3-F1
#
_cell.length_a   1.000
_cell.length_b   1.000
_cell.length_c   1.000
_cell.angle_alpha   90.00
_cell.angle_beta   90.00
_cell.angle_gamma   90.00
#
_symmetry.space_group_name_H-M   'P 1'
#
loop_
_entity.id
_entity.type
_entity.pdbx_description
1 polymer ?
#
loop_
_entity_poly.entity_id
_entity_poly.type
_entity_poly.pdbx_seq_one_letter_code
_entity_poly.pdbx_strand_id
1 'polypeptide(L)'
;MRFLQLVSMLLLLGSCAPAVYKKLQRTEGNTACIAAFKPHIRRALYRTSVDVTGNHLSGLLLIKQMPDSSTRIVFTNEAGFSFFDFEFSHKNGFLVHSIIPKMDKEAVRKTLRKDFELLLMEVADTATVSSVFQKGAERYNAFYAGDDVYYYVTDIPCAQLIRMERGSRKRKVLEATRGTMKDGVPESMHIQHTNFNFTIDLKRIDDHAEE
;
A
#
# COMPACT_ATOMS: atom_id res chain seq x y z
N MET A 1 37.41 -2.23 -38.73
CA MET A 1 37.26 -2.43 -37.27
C MET A 1 37.38 -1.10 -36.49
N ARG A 2 36.57 -0.09 -36.83
CA ARG A 2 36.58 1.23 -36.15
C ARG A 2 35.22 1.65 -35.56
N PHE A 3 34.16 0.88 -35.83
CA PHE A 3 32.82 1.17 -35.32
C PHE A 3 32.54 0.61 -33.90
N LEU A 4 33.42 -0.23 -33.37
CA LEU A 4 33.20 -0.87 -32.06
C LEU A 4 33.52 0.04 -30.86
N GLN A 5 34.30 1.10 -31.06
CA GLN A 5 34.67 2.02 -29.98
C GLN A 5 33.60 3.08 -29.68
N LEU A 6 32.71 3.38 -30.62
CA LEU A 6 31.61 4.34 -30.43
C LEU A 6 30.40 3.74 -29.69
N VAL A 7 30.25 2.41 -29.68
CA VAL A 7 29.17 1.72 -28.97
C VAL A 7 29.44 1.61 -27.46
N SER A 8 30.72 1.67 -27.04
CA SER A 8 31.10 1.56 -25.63
C SER A 8 30.82 2.82 -24.80
N MET A 9 30.62 3.98 -25.43
CA MET A 9 30.42 5.26 -24.72
C MET A 9 28.93 5.60 -24.49
N LEU A 10 28.00 4.87 -25.11
CA LEU A 10 26.56 5.08 -24.98
C LEU A 10 25.90 4.31 -23.83
N LEU A 11 26.65 3.46 -23.11
CA LEU A 11 26.14 2.63 -22.00
C LEU A 11 26.25 3.28 -20.61
N LEU A 12 26.63 4.56 -20.51
CA LEU A 12 26.76 5.29 -19.25
C LEU A 12 25.57 6.20 -18.88
N LEU A 13 24.45 6.13 -19.62
CA LEU A 13 23.18 6.68 -19.14
C LEU A 13 22.59 5.74 -18.08
N GLY A 14 23.30 5.62 -16.96
CA GLY A 14 22.82 4.97 -15.76
C GLY A 14 21.52 5.63 -15.34
N SER A 15 20.43 4.87 -15.49
CA SER A 15 19.08 5.16 -15.00
C SER A 15 19.13 5.62 -13.54
N CYS A 16 19.28 6.92 -13.35
CA CYS A 16 19.13 7.56 -12.06
C CYS A 16 17.63 7.73 -11.86
N ALA A 17 16.97 6.67 -11.42
CA ALA A 17 15.65 6.82 -10.80
C ALA A 17 15.78 7.92 -9.73
N PRO A 18 14.96 8.99 -9.80
CA PRO A 18 15.14 10.16 -8.95
C PRO A 18 15.07 9.74 -7.48
N ALA A 19 16.02 10.24 -6.68
CA ALA A 19 16.07 9.94 -5.27
C ALA A 19 15.01 10.80 -4.53
N VAL A 20 13.74 10.35 -4.59
CA VAL A 20 12.55 11.07 -4.09
C VAL A 20 12.73 11.56 -2.64
N TYR A 21 13.40 10.74 -1.83
CA TYR A 21 13.59 10.97 -0.40
C TYR A 21 14.93 11.62 -0.02
N LYS A 22 15.80 11.93 -0.98
CA LYS A 22 17.15 12.49 -0.69
C LYS A 22 17.12 13.86 0.00
N LYS A 23 16.03 14.61 -0.15
CA LYS A 23 15.84 15.95 0.42
C LYS A 23 14.99 15.97 1.70
N LEU A 24 14.67 14.80 2.28
CA LEU A 24 13.96 14.74 3.54
C LEU A 24 14.86 15.22 4.67
N GLN A 25 14.42 16.24 5.41
CA GLN A 25 15.12 16.74 6.59
C GLN A 25 14.56 16.04 7.82
N ARG A 26 15.42 15.38 8.60
CA ARG A 26 15.01 14.77 9.87
C ARG A 26 14.59 15.88 10.82
N THR A 27 13.44 15.72 11.47
CA THR A 27 12.94 16.66 12.46
C THR A 27 12.70 15.93 13.78
N GLU A 28 12.72 16.70 14.88
CA GLU A 28 12.34 16.18 16.19
C GLU A 28 10.82 15.97 16.25
N GLY A 29 10.41 14.89 16.91
CA GLY A 29 9.02 14.50 17.03
C GLY A 29 8.84 12.99 17.01
N ASN A 30 7.63 12.54 17.36
CA ASN A 30 7.24 11.14 17.29
C ASN A 30 6.19 10.92 16.19
N THR A 31 5.90 9.66 15.93
CA THR A 31 4.90 9.24 14.94
C THR A 31 3.54 8.92 15.56
N ALA A 32 3.29 9.31 16.82
CA ALA A 32 2.10 8.88 17.58
C ALA A 32 0.78 9.37 16.96
N CYS A 33 0.78 10.54 16.31
CA CYS A 33 -0.41 11.07 15.63
C CYS A 33 -0.93 10.15 14.50
N ILE A 34 -0.09 9.27 13.95
CA ILE A 34 -0.48 8.35 12.88
C ILE A 34 -1.55 7.35 13.34
N ALA A 35 -1.62 7.02 14.62
CA ALA A 35 -2.64 6.14 15.17
C ALA A 35 -4.06 6.67 14.92
N ALA A 36 -4.27 7.99 14.89
CA ALA A 36 -5.56 8.61 14.63
C ALA A 36 -6.07 8.39 13.20
N PHE A 37 -5.20 8.03 12.27
CA PHE A 37 -5.56 7.76 10.88
C PHE A 37 -5.84 6.28 10.61
N LYS A 38 -5.54 5.37 11.55
CA LYS A 38 -5.69 3.92 11.34
C LYS A 38 -7.15 3.56 11.04
N PRO A 39 -7.44 2.83 9.94
CA PRO A 39 -8.78 2.33 9.70
C PRO A 39 -9.24 1.33 10.77
N HIS A 40 -10.48 1.45 11.22
CA HIS A 40 -11.13 0.53 12.14
C HIS A 40 -12.17 -0.32 11.38
N ILE A 41 -11.68 -1.26 10.58
CA ILE A 41 -12.53 -2.07 9.69
C ILE A 41 -12.94 -3.36 10.40
N ARG A 42 -14.18 -3.42 10.90
CA ARG A 42 -14.79 -4.69 11.31
C ARG A 42 -15.26 -5.49 10.11
N ARG A 43 -15.93 -4.82 9.18
CA ARG A 43 -16.40 -5.35 7.90
C ARG A 43 -16.56 -4.19 6.93
N ALA A 44 -16.02 -4.32 5.72
CA ALA A 44 -16.20 -3.34 4.66
C ALA A 44 -16.19 -4.03 3.30
N LEU A 45 -17.16 -3.69 2.46
CA LEU A 45 -17.26 -4.17 1.09
C LEU A 45 -16.93 -3.03 0.13
N TYR A 46 -16.06 -3.30 -0.83
CA TYR A 46 -15.64 -2.36 -1.85
C TYR A 46 -15.94 -2.89 -3.24
N ARG A 47 -16.45 -2.03 -4.13
CA ARG A 47 -16.27 -2.23 -5.56
C ARG A 47 -14.81 -1.97 -5.88
N THR A 48 -14.19 -2.93 -6.56
CA THR A 48 -12.76 -2.98 -6.76
C THR A 48 -12.43 -3.09 -8.23
N SER A 49 -11.47 -2.29 -8.67
CA SER A 49 -10.89 -2.34 -10.01
C SER A 49 -9.37 -2.47 -9.88
N VAL A 50 -8.78 -3.37 -10.65
CA VAL A 50 -7.35 -3.65 -10.62
C VAL A 50 -6.85 -3.74 -12.06
N ASP A 51 -6.00 -2.80 -12.45
CA ASP A 51 -5.29 -2.86 -13.73
C ASP A 51 -3.87 -3.31 -13.50
N VAL A 52 -3.44 -4.39 -14.16
CA VAL A 52 -2.08 -4.93 -14.06
C VAL A 52 -1.57 -5.41 -15.41
N THR A 53 -0.57 -4.71 -15.96
CA THR A 53 0.14 -5.04 -17.21
C THR A 53 -0.72 -5.76 -18.26
N GLY A 54 -1.69 -5.04 -18.83
CA GLY A 54 -2.57 -5.55 -19.90
C GLY A 54 -3.71 -6.46 -19.44
N ASN A 55 -3.96 -6.54 -18.13
CA ASN A 55 -5.12 -7.24 -17.57
C ASN A 55 -5.92 -6.26 -16.71
N HIS A 56 -7.23 -6.43 -16.72
CA HIS A 56 -8.16 -5.72 -15.88
C HIS A 56 -8.98 -6.75 -15.08
N LEU A 57 -9.02 -6.59 -13.76
CA LEU A 57 -9.85 -7.39 -12.86
C LEU A 57 -10.82 -6.46 -12.15
N SER A 58 -12.10 -6.74 -12.25
CA SER A 58 -13.16 -6.01 -11.53
C SER A 58 -13.93 -6.96 -10.61
N GLY A 59 -14.49 -6.41 -9.55
CA GLY A 59 -15.38 -7.16 -8.68
C GLY A 59 -15.57 -6.55 -7.31
N LEU A 60 -15.71 -7.41 -6.30
CA LEU A 60 -15.97 -7.06 -4.92
C LEU A 60 -14.82 -7.48 -4.03
N LEU A 61 -14.28 -6.53 -3.25
CA LEU A 61 -13.30 -6.81 -2.21
C LEU A 61 -13.93 -6.65 -0.83
N LEU A 62 -13.96 -7.74 -0.07
CA LEU A 62 -14.39 -7.76 1.33
C LEU A 62 -13.15 -7.70 2.23
N ILE A 63 -13.12 -6.72 3.12
CA ILE A 63 -12.19 -6.68 4.26
C ILE A 63 -13.02 -6.96 5.51
N LYS A 64 -12.67 -7.99 6.28
CA LYS A 64 -13.42 -8.37 7.47
C LYS A 64 -12.51 -8.87 8.59
N GLN A 65 -12.77 -8.41 9.81
CA GLN A 65 -12.18 -8.98 11.01
C GLN A 65 -12.91 -10.27 11.40
N MET A 66 -12.13 -11.31 11.65
CA MET A 66 -12.58 -12.64 12.04
C MET A 66 -12.66 -12.77 13.57
N PRO A 67 -13.41 -13.75 14.10
CA PRO A 67 -13.55 -13.95 15.55
C PRO A 67 -12.23 -14.21 16.29
N ASP A 68 -11.20 -14.69 15.60
CA ASP A 68 -9.85 -14.92 16.14
C ASP A 68 -8.94 -13.68 16.03
N SER A 69 -9.53 -12.53 15.70
CA SER A 69 -8.88 -11.24 15.45
C SER A 69 -8.00 -11.18 14.20
N SER A 70 -7.98 -12.21 13.36
CA SER A 70 -7.37 -12.13 12.04
C SER A 70 -8.19 -11.23 11.10
N THR A 71 -7.55 -10.60 10.13
CA THR A 71 -8.22 -9.83 9.08
C THR A 71 -8.19 -10.63 7.79
N ARG A 72 -9.36 -10.86 7.20
CA ARG A 72 -9.52 -11.48 5.88
C ARG A 72 -9.74 -10.44 4.81
N ILE A 73 -9.04 -10.59 3.69
CA ILE A 73 -9.17 -9.77 2.49
C ILE A 73 -9.50 -10.71 1.34
N VAL A 74 -10.74 -10.66 0.89
CA VAL A 74 -11.27 -11.55 -0.14
C VAL A 74 -11.67 -10.72 -1.35
N PHE A 75 -11.06 -10.97 -2.50
CA PHE A 75 -11.42 -10.31 -3.75
C PHE A 75 -12.06 -11.32 -4.70
N THR A 76 -13.31 -11.08 -5.07
CA THR A 76 -14.08 -11.93 -5.98
C THR A 76 -14.57 -11.13 -7.17
N ASN A 77 -14.89 -11.79 -8.29
CA ASN A 77 -15.74 -11.18 -9.31
C ASN A 77 -17.21 -11.13 -8.84
N GLU A 78 -18.08 -10.53 -9.64
CA GLU A 78 -19.51 -10.37 -9.34
C GLU A 78 -20.29 -11.69 -9.32
N ALA A 79 -19.75 -12.75 -9.93
CA ALA A 79 -20.33 -14.09 -9.90
C ALA A 79 -19.89 -14.92 -8.66
N GLY A 80 -19.04 -14.37 -7.79
CA GLY A 80 -18.58 -15.03 -6.56
C GLY A 80 -17.34 -15.91 -6.74
N PHE A 81 -16.68 -15.90 -7.89
CA PHE A 81 -15.39 -16.57 -8.06
C PHE A 81 -14.29 -15.74 -7.42
N SER A 82 -13.56 -16.34 -6.48
CA SER A 82 -12.44 -15.69 -5.80
C SER A 82 -11.22 -15.55 -6.71
N PHE A 83 -10.71 -14.33 -6.81
CA PHE A 83 -9.37 -14.05 -7.34
C PHE A 83 -8.29 -14.36 -6.30
N PHE A 84 -8.53 -13.96 -5.05
CA PHE A 84 -7.70 -14.30 -3.91
C PHE A 84 -8.44 -14.15 -2.58
N ASP A 85 -7.91 -14.84 -1.58
CA ASP A 85 -8.33 -14.78 -0.19
C ASP A 85 -7.09 -14.79 0.72
N PHE A 86 -6.85 -13.67 1.39
CA PHE A 86 -5.70 -13.46 2.25
C PHE A 86 -6.13 -13.29 3.71
N GLU A 87 -5.29 -13.79 4.61
CA GLU A 87 -5.39 -13.58 6.04
C GLU A 87 -4.17 -12.84 6.56
N PHE A 88 -4.40 -11.84 7.41
CA PHE A 88 -3.42 -11.16 8.21
C PHE A 88 -3.74 -11.43 9.68
N SER A 89 -2.86 -12.14 10.39
CA SER A 89 -3.02 -12.39 11.82
C SER A 89 -1.73 -12.13 12.59
N HIS A 90 -1.88 -11.69 13.84
CA HIS A 90 -0.72 -11.52 14.72
C HIS A 90 0.00 -12.84 15.03
N LYS A 91 -0.72 -13.97 14.96
CA LYS A 91 -0.18 -15.31 15.29
C LYS A 91 0.54 -15.96 14.10
N ASN A 92 -0.10 -15.95 12.92
CA ASN A 92 0.37 -16.68 11.75
C ASN A 92 0.97 -15.75 10.66
N GLY A 93 0.97 -14.44 10.89
CA GLY A 93 1.43 -13.46 9.92
C GLY A 93 0.50 -13.38 8.71
N PHE A 94 1.06 -13.53 7.52
CA PHE A 94 0.32 -13.48 6.26
C PHE A 94 0.11 -14.89 5.69
N LEU A 95 -1.14 -15.28 5.50
CA LEU A 95 -1.52 -16.57 4.93
C LEU A 95 -2.40 -16.39 3.70
N VAL A 96 -2.23 -17.27 2.72
CA VAL A 96 -2.95 -17.26 1.45
C VAL A 96 -3.88 -18.47 1.45
N HIS A 97 -5.17 -18.23 1.65
CA HIS A 97 -6.20 -19.29 1.65
C HIS A 97 -6.52 -19.73 0.23
N SER A 98 -6.60 -18.79 -0.70
CA SER A 98 -6.76 -19.08 -2.12
C SER A 98 -6.18 -17.95 -2.97
N ILE A 99 -5.74 -18.29 -4.18
CA ILE A 99 -5.33 -17.35 -5.21
C ILE A 99 -5.41 -18.04 -6.56
N ILE A 100 -5.89 -17.36 -7.60
CA ILE A 100 -5.97 -17.96 -8.93
C ILE A 100 -4.57 -18.27 -9.48
N PRO A 101 -4.38 -19.36 -10.24
CA PRO A 101 -3.05 -19.80 -10.70
C PRO A 101 -2.25 -18.71 -11.42
N LYS A 102 -2.91 -17.85 -12.19
CA LYS A 102 -2.25 -16.76 -12.93
C LYS A 102 -1.62 -15.70 -12.01
N MET A 103 -2.20 -15.50 -10.82
CA MET A 103 -1.72 -14.56 -9.80
C MET A 103 -0.83 -15.22 -8.75
N ASP A 104 -0.75 -16.55 -8.71
CA ASP A 104 -0.01 -17.31 -7.68
C ASP A 104 1.51 -17.31 -7.89
N LYS A 105 2.07 -16.10 -7.95
CA LYS A 105 3.52 -15.85 -8.04
C LYS A 105 3.96 -15.18 -6.76
N GLU A 106 5.13 -15.56 -6.26
CA GLU A 106 5.68 -15.00 -5.01
C GLU A 106 5.75 -13.46 -5.05
N ALA A 107 6.17 -12.88 -6.18
CA ALA A 107 6.23 -11.44 -6.37
C ALA A 107 4.86 -10.75 -6.27
N VAL A 108 3.79 -11.39 -6.75
CA VAL A 108 2.42 -10.86 -6.68
C VAL A 108 1.93 -10.92 -5.24
N ARG A 109 2.08 -12.08 -4.57
CA ARG A 109 1.68 -12.25 -3.18
C ARG A 109 2.41 -11.26 -2.25
N LYS A 110 3.72 -11.07 -2.44
CA LYS A 110 4.51 -10.09 -1.68
C LYS A 110 4.06 -8.65 -1.94
N THR A 111 3.78 -8.30 -3.20
CA THR A 111 3.29 -6.97 -3.54
C THR A 111 1.95 -6.69 -2.88
N LEU A 112 0.95 -7.56 -3.10
CA LEU A 112 -0.38 -7.41 -2.51
C LEU A 112 -0.35 -7.40 -0.98
N ARG A 113 0.47 -8.26 -0.36
CA ARG A 113 0.67 -8.25 1.10
C ARG A 113 1.09 -6.86 1.59
N LYS A 114 2.15 -6.30 0.99
CA LYS A 114 2.70 -4.99 1.38
C LYS A 114 1.75 -3.84 1.08
N ASP A 115 0.97 -3.95 0.01
CA ASP A 115 -0.01 -2.95 -0.38
C ASP A 115 -1.14 -2.89 0.67
N PHE A 116 -1.66 -4.04 1.11
CA PHE A 116 -2.67 -4.07 2.18
C PHE A 116 -2.10 -3.74 3.57
N GLU A 117 -0.86 -4.12 3.88
CA GLU A 117 -0.16 -3.66 5.09
C GLU A 117 -0.08 -2.12 5.15
N LEU A 118 0.15 -1.45 4.01
CA LEU A 118 0.16 0.01 3.92
C LEU A 118 -1.26 0.58 4.09
N LEU A 119 -2.25 0.08 3.35
CA LEU A 119 -3.62 0.59 3.39
C LEU A 119 -4.28 0.44 4.76
N LEU A 120 -4.04 -0.68 5.43
CA LEU A 120 -4.56 -0.97 6.77
C LEU A 120 -3.69 -0.36 7.88
N MET A 121 -2.58 0.25 7.51
CA MET A 121 -1.62 0.90 8.41
C MET A 121 -0.99 -0.05 9.44
N GLU A 122 -0.95 -1.36 9.16
CA GLU A 122 -0.47 -2.41 10.08
C GLU A 122 1.03 -2.27 10.43
N VAL A 123 1.81 -1.67 9.54
CA VAL A 123 3.25 -1.41 9.79
C VAL A 123 3.44 -0.36 10.88
N ALA A 124 2.47 0.52 11.11
CA ALA A 124 2.57 1.53 12.16
C ALA A 124 2.60 0.92 13.57
N ASP A 125 2.00 -0.26 13.74
CA ASP A 125 1.94 -0.97 15.03
C ASP A 125 3.11 -1.94 15.23
N THR A 126 3.69 -2.45 14.14
CA THR A 126 4.68 -3.53 14.18
C THR A 126 6.11 -3.05 13.96
N ALA A 127 6.31 -1.87 13.38
CA ALA A 127 7.66 -1.36 13.12
C ALA A 127 8.38 -0.97 14.43
N THR A 128 9.60 -1.46 14.57
CA THR A 128 10.46 -1.20 15.74
C THR A 128 11.21 0.13 15.64
N VAL A 129 11.32 0.68 14.43
CA VAL A 129 11.99 1.94 14.17
C VAL A 129 11.04 2.85 13.41
N SER A 130 10.85 4.05 13.94
CA SER A 130 10.13 5.14 13.28
C SER A 130 10.95 6.43 13.29
N SER A 131 10.65 7.33 12.37
CA SER A 131 11.30 8.65 12.28
C SER A 131 10.38 9.65 11.62
N VAL A 132 10.59 10.93 11.95
CA VAL A 132 9.84 12.03 11.35
C VAL A 132 10.78 12.84 10.46
N PHE A 133 10.30 13.16 9.27
CA PHE A 133 10.97 14.07 8.36
C PHE A 133 10.02 15.17 7.90
N GLN A 134 10.58 16.24 7.37
CA GLN A 134 9.82 17.33 6.76
C GLN A 134 10.39 17.65 5.38
N LYS A 135 9.48 18.05 4.47
CA LYS A 135 9.82 18.61 3.16
C LYS A 135 8.73 19.59 2.75
N GLY A 136 9.05 20.88 2.77
CA GLY A 136 8.06 21.93 2.52
C GLY A 136 6.95 21.91 3.59
N ALA A 137 5.70 21.88 3.13
CA ALA A 137 4.50 21.85 3.98
C ALA A 137 4.07 20.42 4.41
N GLU A 138 4.88 19.41 4.11
CA GLU A 138 4.55 18.01 4.38
C GLU A 138 5.44 17.42 5.45
N ARG A 139 4.81 16.67 6.37
CA ARG A 139 5.46 15.84 7.38
C ARG A 139 5.41 14.39 6.94
N TYR A 140 6.55 13.72 6.99
CA TYR A 140 6.72 12.32 6.62
C TYR A 140 6.95 11.50 7.88
N ASN A 141 5.97 10.68 8.25
CA ASN A 141 6.07 9.75 9.36
C ASN A 141 6.51 8.39 8.81
N ALA A 142 7.80 8.08 8.96
CA ALA A 142 8.44 6.91 8.39
C ALA A 142 8.47 5.75 9.38
N PHE A 143 8.10 4.56 8.91
CA PHE A 143 8.16 3.30 9.64
C PHE A 143 8.98 2.30 8.83
N TYR A 144 10.01 1.72 9.44
CA TYR A 144 10.96 0.84 8.76
C TYR A 144 10.59 -0.62 8.97
N ALA A 145 10.49 -1.38 7.88
CA ALA A 145 10.17 -2.81 7.89
C ALA A 145 11.10 -3.55 6.92
N GLY A 146 12.22 -4.05 7.45
CA GLY A 146 13.30 -4.62 6.65
C GLY A 146 13.92 -3.57 5.71
N ASP A 147 13.93 -3.84 4.41
CA ASP A 147 14.45 -2.92 3.38
C ASP A 147 13.41 -1.87 2.91
N ASP A 148 12.13 -2.05 3.27
CA ASP A 148 11.06 -1.14 2.94
C ASP A 148 10.90 -0.04 4.00
N VAL A 149 10.44 1.12 3.54
CA VAL A 149 10.01 2.24 4.36
C VAL A 149 8.57 2.60 3.98
N TYR A 150 7.72 2.68 4.99
CA TYR A 150 6.32 3.05 4.88
C TYR A 150 6.20 4.49 5.41
N TYR A 151 5.77 5.41 4.56
CA TYR A 151 5.59 6.81 4.88
C TYR A 151 4.10 7.14 4.96
N TYR A 152 3.65 7.64 6.10
CA TYR A 152 2.35 8.28 6.24
C TYR A 152 2.56 9.78 6.21
N VAL A 153 2.23 10.39 5.07
CA VAL A 153 2.51 11.78 4.78
C VAL A 153 1.32 12.62 5.23
N THR A 154 1.57 13.58 6.10
CA THR A 154 0.56 14.47 6.67
C THR A 154 0.90 15.92 6.40
N ASP A 155 -0.03 16.81 6.68
CA ASP A 155 0.30 18.21 6.92
C ASP A 155 1.24 18.36 8.16
N ILE A 156 1.89 19.52 8.30
CA ILE A 156 2.80 19.78 9.43
C ILE A 156 2.14 19.54 10.81
N PRO A 157 0.89 20.01 11.06
CA PRO A 157 0.18 19.75 12.30
C PRO A 157 -0.18 18.28 12.55
N CYS A 158 -0.09 17.41 11.55
CA CYS A 158 -0.59 16.04 11.59
C CYS A 158 -2.11 15.96 11.83
N ALA A 159 -2.86 16.91 11.27
CA ALA A 159 -4.32 16.95 11.31
C ALA A 159 -4.95 16.20 10.13
N GLN A 160 -4.22 16.06 9.01
CA GLN A 160 -4.71 15.39 7.81
C GLN A 160 -3.66 14.44 7.24
N LEU A 161 -4.09 13.21 6.94
CA LEU A 161 -3.32 12.27 6.13
C LEU A 161 -3.50 12.64 4.65
N ILE A 162 -2.43 13.09 4.01
CA ILE A 162 -2.42 13.51 2.60
C ILE A 162 -2.32 12.27 1.70
N ARG A 163 -1.36 11.40 1.99
CA ARG A 163 -1.10 10.16 1.24
C ARG A 163 -0.24 9.19 2.03
N MET A 164 -0.16 7.99 1.51
CA MET A 164 0.69 6.91 2.00
C MET A 164 1.67 6.54 0.91
N GLU A 165 2.93 6.30 1.25
CA GLU A 165 3.95 5.90 0.28
C GLU A 165 4.68 4.67 0.81
N ARG A 166 4.94 3.69 -0.05
CA ARG A 166 5.94 2.64 0.23
C ARG A 166 7.12 2.83 -0.70
N GLY A 167 8.31 2.65 -0.15
CA GLY A 167 9.53 2.71 -0.94
C GLY A 167 10.73 2.11 -0.23
N SER A 168 11.90 2.42 -0.76
CA SER A 168 13.17 2.27 -0.06
C SER A 168 13.61 3.64 0.48
N ARG A 169 14.77 3.70 1.14
CA ARG A 169 15.40 4.98 1.55
C ARG A 169 15.68 5.96 0.40
N LYS A 170 15.68 5.49 -0.85
CA LYS A 170 16.03 6.32 -2.03
C LYS A 170 14.87 6.47 -3.01
N ARG A 171 14.06 5.44 -3.19
CA ARG A 171 13.09 5.35 -4.29
C ARG A 171 11.69 5.11 -3.75
N LYS A 172 10.71 5.83 -4.29
CA LYS A 172 9.30 5.49 -4.14
C LYS A 172 8.99 4.26 -5.00
N VAL A 173 8.19 3.34 -4.44
CA VAL A 173 7.73 2.12 -5.12
C VAL A 173 6.25 2.23 -5.44
N LEU A 174 5.47 2.82 -4.54
CA LEU A 174 4.06 3.11 -4.75
C LEU A 174 3.60 4.31 -3.93
N GLU A 175 2.47 4.86 -4.33
CA GLU A 175 1.70 5.86 -3.61
C GLU A 175 0.27 5.36 -3.45
N ALA A 176 -0.35 5.66 -2.30
CA ALA A 176 -1.73 5.38 -2.04
C ALA A 176 -2.43 6.57 -1.41
N THR A 177 -3.69 6.78 -1.78
CA THR A 177 -4.57 7.82 -1.23
C THR A 177 -5.87 7.19 -0.75
N ARG A 178 -6.59 7.92 0.09
CA ARG A 178 -7.92 7.51 0.56
C ARG A 178 -8.89 8.68 0.56
N GLY A 179 -10.17 8.36 0.41
CA GLY A 179 -11.27 9.29 0.59
C GLY A 179 -11.55 9.59 2.05
N THR A 180 -12.72 10.18 2.30
CA THR A 180 -13.15 10.50 3.67
C THR A 180 -13.40 9.23 4.49
N MET A 181 -13.38 9.37 5.81
CA MET A 181 -13.66 8.28 6.73
C MET A 181 -15.11 8.34 7.15
N LYS A 182 -15.84 7.24 7.00
CA LYS A 182 -17.19 7.05 7.52
C LYS A 182 -17.16 5.87 8.49
N ASP A 183 -17.44 6.12 9.76
CA ASP A 183 -17.39 5.11 10.84
C ASP A 183 -16.03 4.41 10.96
N GLY A 184 -14.93 5.16 10.82
CA GLY A 184 -13.58 4.60 10.89
C GLY A 184 -13.15 3.80 9.67
N VAL A 185 -13.94 3.79 8.59
CA VAL A 185 -13.65 3.07 7.34
C VAL A 185 -13.58 4.06 6.16
N PRO A 186 -12.54 4.01 5.32
CA PRO A 186 -12.41 4.91 4.17
C PRO A 186 -13.48 4.64 3.11
N GLU A 187 -14.09 5.69 2.56
CA GLU A 187 -15.07 5.59 1.48
C GLU A 187 -14.45 5.20 0.14
N SER A 188 -13.18 5.54 -0.06
CA SER A 188 -12.41 5.12 -1.22
C SER A 188 -10.93 4.95 -0.89
N MET A 189 -10.23 4.14 -1.66
CA MET A 189 -8.78 4.01 -1.62
C MET A 189 -8.25 3.82 -3.03
N HIS A 190 -7.08 4.37 -3.31
CA HIS A 190 -6.38 4.22 -4.58
C HIS A 190 -4.92 3.86 -4.31
N ILE A 191 -4.38 2.88 -5.03
CA ILE A 191 -2.95 2.53 -5.04
C ILE A 191 -2.43 2.67 -6.47
N GLN A 192 -1.28 3.29 -6.62
CA GLN A 192 -0.52 3.37 -7.87
C GLN A 192 0.93 2.95 -7.65
N HIS A 193 1.37 1.89 -8.31
CA HIS A 193 2.79 1.52 -8.37
C HIS A 193 3.54 2.38 -9.38
N THR A 194 4.77 2.78 -9.04
CA THR A 194 5.59 3.65 -9.90
C THR A 194 6.48 2.89 -10.87
N ASN A 195 6.79 1.62 -10.57
CA ASN A 195 7.78 0.85 -11.31
C ASN A 195 7.18 0.00 -12.45
N PHE A 196 5.87 -0.21 -12.44
CA PHE A 196 5.13 -0.96 -13.46
C PHE A 196 3.66 -0.53 -13.42
N ASN A 197 2.91 -0.82 -14.50
CA ASN A 197 1.50 -0.49 -14.58
C ASN A 197 0.70 -1.43 -13.66
N PHE A 198 0.45 -0.98 -12.45
CA PHE A 198 -0.38 -1.66 -11.47
C PHE A 198 -1.13 -0.67 -10.59
N THR A 199 -2.46 -0.73 -10.64
CA THR A 199 -3.37 0.10 -9.85
C THR A 199 -4.39 -0.76 -9.11
N ILE A 200 -4.84 -0.27 -7.96
CA ILE A 200 -5.97 -0.83 -7.22
C ILE A 200 -6.86 0.34 -6.82
N ASP A 201 -8.10 0.33 -7.29
CA ASP A 201 -9.14 1.29 -6.95
C ASP A 201 -10.22 0.61 -6.13
N LEU A 202 -10.51 1.15 -4.96
CA LEU A 202 -11.52 0.67 -4.03
C LEU A 202 -12.56 1.77 -3.80
N LYS A 203 -13.83 1.47 -4.01
CA LYS A 203 -14.96 2.36 -3.66
C LYS A 203 -15.91 1.60 -2.75
N ARG A 204 -16.07 2.08 -1.52
CA ARG A 204 -16.92 1.44 -0.51
C ARG A 204 -18.36 1.37 -1.01
N ILE A 205 -18.99 0.25 -0.74
CA ILE A 205 -20.43 0.05 -0.92
C ILE A 205 -21.07 0.23 0.45
N ASP A 206 -22.08 1.08 0.54
CA ASP A 206 -22.94 1.13 1.72
C ASP A 206 -23.74 -0.17 1.76
N ASP A 207 -23.47 -0.99 2.76
CA ASP A 207 -24.10 -2.28 2.96
C ASP A 207 -24.92 -2.24 4.24
N HIS A 208 -26.23 -2.33 4.09
CA HIS A 208 -27.20 -2.34 5.20
C HIS A 208 -27.46 -3.77 5.73
N ALA A 209 -26.74 -4.79 5.25
CA ALA A 209 -27.05 -6.19 5.53
C ALA A 209 -26.71 -6.69 6.95
N GLU A 210 -26.32 -5.82 7.88
CA GLU A 210 -26.08 -6.18 9.30
C GLU A 210 -26.84 -5.28 10.30
N GLU A 211 -27.93 -4.61 9.88
CA GLU A 211 -28.96 -4.11 10.81
C GLU A 211 -29.91 -5.23 11.29
#